data_AF-A0A9P7FVP2-F1
#
_entry.id   AF-A0A9P7FVP2-F1
#
_cell.length_a   1.000
_cell.length_b   1.000
_cell.length_c   1.000
_cell.angle_alpha   90.00
_cell.angle_beta   90.00
_cell.angle_gamma   90.00
#
_symmetry.space_group_name_H-M   'P 1'
#
loop_
_entity.id
_entity.type
_entity.pdbx_description
1 polymer ?
#
loop_
_entity_poly.entity_id
_entity_poly.type
_entity_poly.pdbx_seq_one_letter_code
_entity_poly.pdbx_strand_id
1 'polypeptide(L)'
;MYPKPQVPLDLSQRQKVAQDTVARSESIIQEHAVEGATLNSSFLTLDRLPHLDHSVCPRFPPTEVKIVNGDSFSTARDIIHTTPDARGKLAVLNLASDSYRGGGWFITLSRTQEEALCYSSTLYTTLKPEYYPWPNVGPGSVAGIFSPGVVVFKHDLDHNCVDLQPSDRCVVSVITVAAPCRPSLSDDLSTFKDPSVLEDLRGKIKLVYRMAAHHGQHYLVLAAMGCGAYGCPPTLVAKEMKAALLEAEFHGWFREVVFAVYSKGREKNFDIIVPTMNPIFISTTMAWMYTGDAPIPTNRIPALKYEKENGFPYVNYPGPMDKIDTNGGQPTQAAFDAHRSALFVITQKDRAIPTFEQMKEELQADTHASLTRRISELKEQHLADLERMYTWHAEEYLDDALDRYRSRDDLMYITEGENNPDLKQSYAALEALYEERRNVAQQMKWEDDYERMRHSHLSILTDLYAKLKELAVLEEEAAKRREADFPVSIEEYRSKPKNIQIRVAQYLQLNDATRKDKMLTEFGWRSSNIKSLQDIYDKNDVFKAELVTQLLDAKERDPRKRF
;
A
#
# COMPACT_ATOMS: atom_id res chain seq x y z
N MET A 1 -29.54 -0.63 -18.08
CA MET A 1 -29.01 0.59 -18.75
C MET A 1 -28.74 1.59 -17.64
N TYR A 2 -27.49 1.72 -17.17
CA TYR A 2 -27.20 2.64 -16.06
C TYR A 2 -27.43 4.09 -16.52
N PRO A 3 -28.16 4.91 -15.74
CA PRO A 3 -28.41 6.30 -16.12
C PRO A 3 -27.10 7.08 -16.18
N LYS A 4 -27.05 8.10 -17.04
CA LYS A 4 -25.91 9.06 -17.06
C LYS A 4 -25.75 9.66 -15.65
N PRO A 5 -24.51 9.87 -15.17
CA PRO A 5 -24.28 10.51 -13.88
C PRO A 5 -24.99 11.87 -13.85
N GLN A 6 -25.94 12.01 -12.94
CA GLN A 6 -26.71 13.25 -12.81
C GLN A 6 -25.87 14.33 -12.12
N VAL A 7 -26.20 15.59 -12.38
CA VAL A 7 -25.57 16.71 -11.64
C VAL A 7 -25.94 16.55 -10.16
N PRO A 8 -24.96 16.54 -9.22
CA PRO A 8 -25.26 16.37 -7.80
C PRO A 8 -26.14 17.50 -7.25
N LEU A 9 -27.09 17.15 -6.39
CA LEU A 9 -27.98 18.12 -5.73
C LEU A 9 -27.22 19.27 -5.08
N ASP A 10 -27.64 20.51 -5.34
CA ASP A 10 -27.16 21.70 -4.63
C ASP A 10 -27.70 21.79 -3.18
N LEU A 11 -27.24 22.77 -2.40
CA LEU A 11 -27.66 22.95 -1.00
C LEU A 11 -29.17 23.24 -0.87
N SER A 12 -29.74 24.07 -1.75
CA SER A 12 -31.18 24.38 -1.72
C SER A 12 -32.03 23.17 -2.07
N GLN A 13 -31.59 22.37 -3.04
CA GLN A 13 -32.23 21.12 -3.40
C GLN A 13 -32.15 20.09 -2.26
N ARG A 14 -30.98 19.90 -1.64
CA ARG A 14 -30.85 19.01 -0.46
C ARG A 14 -31.73 19.46 0.71
N GLN A 15 -31.83 20.77 0.97
CA GLN A 15 -32.73 21.31 2.00
C GLN A 15 -34.20 20.95 1.73
N LYS A 16 -34.65 21.07 0.48
CA LYS A 16 -36.01 20.66 0.07
C LYS A 16 -36.23 19.15 0.25
N VAL A 17 -35.26 18.32 -0.14
CA VAL A 17 -35.34 16.86 0.06
C VAL A 17 -35.45 16.50 1.54
N ALA A 18 -34.66 17.13 2.42
CA ALA A 18 -34.74 16.89 3.86
C ALA A 18 -36.09 17.32 4.44
N GLN A 19 -36.59 18.50 4.08
CA GLN A 19 -37.91 18.99 4.51
C GLN A 19 -39.05 18.08 4.05
N ASP A 20 -39.04 17.64 2.78
CA ASP A 20 -39.99 16.67 2.24
C ASP A 20 -39.92 15.31 2.95
N THR A 21 -38.70 14.83 3.24
CA THR A 21 -38.51 13.57 3.97
C THR A 21 -39.09 13.64 5.39
N VAL A 22 -38.86 14.73 6.14
CA VAL A 22 -39.49 14.92 7.46
C VAL A 22 -41.02 14.96 7.33
N ALA A 23 -41.55 15.77 6.41
CA ALA A 23 -42.99 15.97 6.25
C ALA A 23 -43.76 14.69 5.88
N ARG A 24 -43.13 13.75 5.16
CA ARG A 24 -43.76 12.52 4.67
C ARG A 24 -43.49 11.29 5.53
N SER A 25 -42.49 11.32 6.41
CA SER A 25 -42.02 10.12 7.14
C SER A 25 -43.14 9.40 7.91
N GLU A 26 -44.05 10.13 8.57
CA GLU A 26 -45.16 9.49 9.30
C GLU A 26 -46.15 8.78 8.37
N SER A 27 -46.51 9.37 7.23
CA SER A 27 -47.38 8.74 6.22
C SER A 27 -46.73 7.50 5.63
N ILE A 28 -45.44 7.58 5.27
CA ILE A 28 -44.67 6.46 4.71
C ILE A 28 -44.56 5.31 5.72
N ILE A 29 -44.38 5.61 7.02
CA ILE A 29 -44.40 4.58 8.07
C ILE A 29 -45.77 3.92 8.19
N GLN A 30 -46.87 4.69 8.08
CA GLN A 30 -48.23 4.14 8.10
C GLN A 30 -48.52 3.27 6.86
N GLU A 31 -48.08 3.68 5.67
CA GLU A 31 -48.18 2.91 4.42
C GLU A 31 -47.52 1.52 4.54
N HIS A 32 -46.35 1.45 5.18
CA HIS A 32 -45.56 0.21 5.32
C HIS A 32 -45.66 -0.45 6.71
N ALA A 33 -46.64 -0.08 7.54
CA ALA A 33 -46.77 -0.60 8.91
C ALA A 33 -46.97 -2.13 8.96
N VAL A 34 -47.62 -2.69 7.94
CA VAL A 34 -47.81 -4.16 7.78
C VAL A 34 -46.49 -4.89 7.51
N GLU A 35 -45.51 -4.20 6.92
CA GLU A 35 -44.15 -4.72 6.67
C GLU A 35 -43.21 -4.52 7.88
N GLY A 36 -43.73 -4.00 9.01
CA GLY A 36 -42.97 -3.74 10.23
C GLY A 36 -42.38 -2.33 10.34
N ALA A 37 -42.74 -1.40 9.45
CA ALA A 37 -42.31 -0.01 9.56
C ALA A 37 -42.77 0.63 10.88
N THR A 38 -41.89 1.38 11.55
CA THR A 38 -42.21 1.95 12.85
C THR A 38 -41.36 3.18 13.21
N LEU A 39 -41.91 4.05 14.06
CA LEU A 39 -41.19 5.12 14.75
C LEU A 39 -40.37 4.63 15.95
N ASN A 40 -40.59 3.37 16.38
CA ASN A 40 -39.91 2.79 17.52
C ASN A 40 -38.43 2.58 17.25
N SER A 41 -37.63 2.81 18.29
CA SER A 41 -36.20 2.58 18.34
C SER A 41 -35.79 2.38 19.79
N SER A 42 -34.65 1.73 20.02
CA SER A 42 -34.11 1.46 21.36
C SER A 42 -32.66 1.91 21.46
N PHE A 43 -32.30 2.56 22.58
CA PHE A 43 -30.92 2.89 22.91
C PHE A 43 -30.30 1.76 23.73
N LEU A 44 -29.21 1.20 23.22
CA LEU A 44 -28.58 -0.02 23.70
C LEU A 44 -27.10 0.22 23.99
N THR A 45 -26.61 -0.44 25.03
CA THR A 45 -25.22 -0.39 25.51
C THR A 45 -24.70 -1.82 25.64
N LEU A 46 -23.37 -2.01 25.57
CA LEU A 46 -22.81 -3.37 25.48
C LEU A 46 -23.08 -4.23 26.73
N ASP A 47 -23.19 -3.60 27.91
CA ASP A 47 -23.59 -4.25 29.17
C ASP A 47 -25.05 -4.77 29.14
N ARG A 48 -25.91 -4.16 28.34
CA ARG A 48 -27.31 -4.58 28.14
C ARG A 48 -27.49 -5.63 27.04
N LEU A 49 -26.45 -5.90 26.26
CA LEU A 49 -26.42 -6.92 25.22
C LEU A 49 -25.45 -8.02 25.62
N PRO A 50 -25.92 -9.06 26.34
CA PRO A 50 -25.07 -10.17 26.76
C PRO A 50 -24.48 -10.91 25.55
N HIS A 51 -23.45 -11.71 25.80
CA HIS A 51 -22.85 -12.57 24.79
C HIS A 51 -23.90 -13.45 24.11
N LEU A 52 -23.73 -13.67 22.81
CA LEU A 52 -24.67 -14.46 22.02
C LEU A 52 -24.71 -15.93 22.47
N ASP A 53 -25.91 -16.47 22.68
CA ASP A 53 -26.10 -17.87 23.07
C ASP A 53 -26.18 -18.78 21.84
N HIS A 54 -25.17 -19.63 21.67
CA HIS A 54 -25.10 -20.60 20.58
C HIS A 54 -26.19 -21.69 20.62
N SER A 55 -26.95 -21.82 21.71
CA SER A 55 -28.11 -22.71 21.78
C SER A 55 -29.24 -22.28 20.82
N VAL A 56 -29.40 -20.97 20.64
CA VAL A 56 -30.41 -20.33 19.75
C VAL A 56 -29.82 -19.80 18.44
N CYS A 57 -28.52 -19.98 18.20
CA CYS A 57 -27.87 -19.57 16.96
C CYS A 57 -28.51 -20.27 15.73
N PRO A 58 -28.83 -19.55 14.64
CA PRO A 58 -29.39 -20.11 13.41
C PRO A 58 -28.48 -21.12 12.68
N ARG A 59 -27.18 -21.15 12.99
CA ARG A 59 -26.15 -22.02 12.37
C ARG A 59 -26.08 -21.89 10.84
N PHE A 60 -26.12 -20.66 10.34
CA PHE A 60 -25.91 -20.42 8.91
C PHE A 60 -24.55 -20.95 8.45
N PRO A 61 -24.47 -21.46 7.20
CA PRO A 61 -23.22 -21.96 6.65
C PRO A 61 -22.22 -20.82 6.38
N PRO A 62 -20.94 -21.16 6.12
CA PRO A 62 -19.92 -20.15 5.83
C PRO A 62 -20.24 -19.36 4.57
N THR A 63 -20.42 -18.04 4.73
CA THR A 63 -20.62 -17.11 3.61
C THR A 63 -19.40 -16.21 3.43
N GLU A 64 -19.07 -15.91 2.19
CA GLU A 64 -18.03 -14.95 1.82
C GLU A 64 -18.44 -13.52 2.20
N VAL A 65 -17.54 -12.77 2.86
CA VAL A 65 -17.72 -11.34 3.11
C VAL A 65 -17.58 -10.58 1.78
N LYS A 66 -18.66 -9.99 1.29
CA LYS A 66 -18.65 -9.21 0.05
C LYS A 66 -18.26 -7.76 0.33
N ILE A 67 -17.62 -7.12 -0.64
CA ILE A 67 -17.22 -5.71 -0.56
C ILE A 67 -17.66 -5.04 -1.86
N VAL A 68 -18.46 -3.98 -1.75
CA VAL A 68 -19.05 -3.29 -2.91
C VAL A 68 -18.82 -1.79 -2.79
N ASN A 69 -18.50 -1.15 -3.92
CA ASN A 69 -18.50 0.31 -4.01
C ASN A 69 -19.92 0.77 -4.34
N GLY A 70 -20.70 1.08 -3.31
CA GLY A 70 -22.10 1.44 -3.44
C GLY A 70 -22.65 2.10 -2.18
N ASP A 71 -23.78 2.79 -2.34
CA ASP A 71 -24.56 3.33 -1.21
C ASP A 71 -25.15 2.17 -0.37
N SER A 72 -25.25 2.37 0.94
CA SER A 72 -25.69 1.33 1.87
C SER A 72 -27.16 0.93 1.70
N PHE A 73 -28.07 1.86 1.38
CA PHE A 73 -29.47 1.53 1.13
C PHE A 73 -29.72 1.03 -0.29
N SER A 74 -29.00 1.53 -1.30
CA SER A 74 -29.03 0.91 -2.63
C SER A 74 -28.55 -0.55 -2.57
N THR A 75 -27.47 -0.83 -1.84
CA THR A 75 -26.99 -2.21 -1.59
C THR A 75 -28.01 -3.06 -0.82
N ALA A 76 -28.66 -2.50 0.21
CA ALA A 76 -29.70 -3.21 0.97
C ALA A 76 -30.91 -3.59 0.09
N ARG A 77 -31.34 -2.68 -0.79
CA ARG A 77 -32.41 -2.93 -1.77
C ARG A 77 -32.02 -4.03 -2.75
N ASP A 78 -30.80 -4.01 -3.29
CA ASP A 78 -30.31 -5.05 -4.20
C ASP A 78 -30.29 -6.44 -3.54
N ILE A 79 -29.87 -6.54 -2.27
CA ILE A 79 -29.95 -7.79 -1.49
C ILE A 79 -31.40 -8.24 -1.31
N ILE A 80 -32.33 -7.33 -0.98
CA ILE A 80 -33.76 -7.64 -0.79
C ILE A 80 -34.45 -8.05 -2.10
N HIS A 81 -34.07 -7.47 -3.24
CA HIS A 81 -34.59 -7.83 -4.56
C HIS A 81 -34.05 -9.19 -5.04
N THR A 82 -32.77 -9.49 -4.77
CA THR A 82 -32.14 -10.77 -5.18
C THR A 82 -32.42 -11.93 -4.21
N THR A 83 -32.59 -11.63 -2.92
CA THR A 83 -32.78 -12.61 -1.85
C THR A 83 -34.02 -12.28 -1.01
N PRO A 84 -35.21 -12.82 -1.37
CA PRO A 84 -36.46 -12.49 -0.68
C PRO A 84 -36.49 -12.80 0.82
N ASP A 85 -35.68 -13.77 1.30
CA ASP A 85 -35.53 -14.10 2.73
C ASP A 85 -34.82 -13.00 3.56
N ALA A 86 -34.19 -12.02 2.90
CA ALA A 86 -33.61 -10.86 3.59
C ALA A 86 -34.66 -9.86 4.09
N ARG A 87 -35.91 -9.93 3.60
CA ARG A 87 -37.01 -9.05 4.04
C ARG A 87 -37.30 -9.23 5.53
N GLY A 88 -37.23 -8.14 6.30
CA GLY A 88 -37.39 -8.15 7.76
C GLY A 88 -36.20 -8.71 8.56
N LYS A 89 -35.13 -9.15 7.88
CA LYS A 89 -33.93 -9.76 8.48
C LYS A 89 -32.62 -9.08 8.05
N LEU A 90 -32.71 -7.90 7.43
CA LEU A 90 -31.58 -7.11 6.96
C LEU A 90 -31.39 -5.87 7.83
N ALA A 91 -30.17 -5.71 8.34
CA ALA A 91 -29.73 -4.52 9.07
C ALA A 91 -28.66 -3.73 8.28
N VAL A 92 -28.79 -2.41 8.29
CA VAL A 92 -27.82 -1.46 7.72
C VAL A 92 -27.11 -0.71 8.85
N LEU A 93 -25.78 -0.61 8.78
CA LEU A 93 -24.98 0.19 9.71
C LEU A 93 -25.05 1.68 9.32
N ASN A 94 -25.58 2.52 10.21
CA ASN A 94 -25.47 3.97 10.14
C ASN A 94 -24.17 4.41 10.84
N LEU A 95 -23.30 5.12 10.10
CA LEU A 95 -22.04 5.69 10.58
C LEU A 95 -22.29 6.97 11.39
N ALA A 96 -22.84 6.77 12.58
CA ALA A 96 -23.52 7.80 13.34
C ALA A 96 -22.61 8.88 13.91
N SER A 97 -23.16 10.07 14.05
CA SER A 97 -22.70 11.07 14.99
C SER A 97 -23.14 10.71 16.42
N ASP A 98 -22.24 10.82 17.42
CA ASP A 98 -22.62 10.71 18.84
C ASP A 98 -23.29 11.98 19.39
N SER A 99 -23.05 13.12 18.73
CA SER A 99 -23.38 14.44 19.24
C SER A 99 -24.71 14.98 18.70
N TYR A 100 -25.08 14.59 17.47
CA TYR A 100 -26.24 15.13 16.76
C TYR A 100 -26.95 14.05 15.95
N ARG A 101 -28.26 13.90 16.12
CA ARG A 101 -29.09 12.99 15.32
C ARG A 101 -29.03 13.31 13.82
N GLY A 102 -28.69 12.33 13.00
CA GLY A 102 -28.53 12.53 11.57
C GLY A 102 -27.32 13.42 11.22
N GLY A 103 -26.37 13.60 12.13
CA GLY A 103 -25.16 14.39 11.90
C GLY A 103 -25.46 15.82 11.45
N GLY A 104 -24.88 16.20 10.31
CA GLY A 104 -25.08 17.51 9.68
C GLY A 104 -26.28 17.59 8.73
N TRP A 105 -27.13 16.56 8.65
CA TRP A 105 -28.21 16.43 7.64
C TRP A 105 -29.11 17.65 7.53
N PHE A 106 -29.56 18.19 8.65
CA PHE A 106 -30.45 19.36 8.69
C PHE A 106 -29.72 20.69 8.98
N ILE A 107 -28.39 20.64 9.21
CA ILE A 107 -27.59 21.79 9.67
C ILE A 107 -26.64 22.26 8.56
N THR A 108 -25.70 21.41 8.16
CA THR A 108 -24.70 21.67 7.12
C THR A 108 -25.10 21.13 5.75
N LEU A 109 -26.20 20.37 5.68
CA LEU A 109 -26.70 19.71 4.47
C LEU A 109 -25.58 18.88 3.82
N SER A 110 -24.80 18.16 4.65
CA SER A 110 -23.65 17.37 4.25
C SER A 110 -24.04 16.11 3.46
N ARG A 111 -23.04 15.34 3.01
CA ARG A 111 -23.19 14.15 2.15
C ARG A 111 -22.42 12.93 2.69
N THR A 112 -22.12 12.89 3.98
CA THR A 112 -21.59 11.68 4.63
C THR A 112 -22.69 10.61 4.70
N GLN A 113 -22.32 9.40 5.09
CA GLN A 113 -23.21 8.25 5.01
C GLN A 113 -24.47 8.41 5.89
N GLU A 114 -24.35 8.88 7.14
CA GLU A 114 -25.53 9.13 7.99
C GLU A 114 -26.52 10.12 7.36
N GLU A 115 -26.03 11.20 6.76
CA GLU A 115 -26.88 12.16 6.06
C GLU A 115 -27.55 11.54 4.83
N ALA A 116 -26.82 10.73 4.05
CA ALA A 116 -27.35 10.02 2.88
C ALA A 116 -28.51 9.09 3.26
N LEU A 117 -28.38 8.36 4.37
CA LEU A 117 -29.45 7.53 4.92
C LEU A 117 -30.65 8.39 5.36
N CYS A 118 -30.40 9.54 6.01
CA CYS A 118 -31.49 10.44 6.45
C CYS A 118 -32.21 11.14 5.29
N TYR A 119 -31.57 11.46 4.15
CA TYR A 119 -32.29 12.01 2.99
C TYR A 119 -33.24 10.99 2.35
N SER A 120 -32.85 9.72 2.32
CA SER A 120 -33.47 8.67 1.49
C SER A 120 -34.50 7.79 2.22
N SER A 121 -34.59 7.91 3.55
CA SER A 121 -35.38 7.03 4.40
C SER A 121 -36.07 7.75 5.56
N THR A 122 -36.89 7.01 6.31
CA THR A 122 -37.53 7.49 7.55
C THR A 122 -36.60 7.45 8.78
N LEU A 123 -35.30 7.13 8.61
CA LEU A 123 -34.35 6.92 9.73
C LEU A 123 -34.38 8.04 10.78
N TYR A 124 -34.37 9.31 10.34
CA TYR A 124 -34.28 10.47 11.22
C TYR A 124 -35.38 10.54 12.29
N THR A 125 -36.60 10.09 11.99
CA THR A 125 -37.70 10.11 12.99
C THR A 125 -37.50 9.07 14.09
N THR A 126 -36.73 8.01 13.82
CA THR A 126 -36.36 6.98 14.81
C THR A 126 -35.19 7.40 15.70
N LEU A 127 -34.36 8.35 15.27
CA LEU A 127 -33.21 8.89 16.01
C LEU A 127 -33.66 9.94 17.05
N LYS A 128 -34.30 9.49 18.13
CA LYS A 128 -34.93 10.34 19.16
C LYS A 128 -33.95 11.34 19.79
N PRO A 129 -34.39 12.56 20.15
CA PRO A 129 -33.51 13.55 20.75
C PRO A 129 -33.02 13.13 22.14
N GLU A 130 -33.81 12.37 22.92
CA GLU A 130 -33.41 11.90 24.25
C GLU A 130 -32.14 11.03 24.27
N TYR A 131 -31.74 10.48 23.12
CA TYR A 131 -30.57 9.61 23.01
C TYR A 131 -29.25 10.38 22.85
N TYR A 132 -29.29 11.69 22.57
CA TYR A 132 -28.12 12.48 22.21
C TYR A 132 -27.85 13.61 23.22
N PRO A 133 -26.58 13.96 23.48
CA PRO A 133 -25.37 13.26 23.06
C PRO A 133 -25.07 12.04 23.96
N TRP A 134 -24.29 11.08 23.46
CA TRP A 134 -23.63 10.07 24.30
C TRP A 134 -22.10 10.18 24.22
N PRO A 135 -21.32 9.61 25.16
CA PRO A 135 -19.86 9.71 25.13
C PRO A 135 -19.27 9.11 23.84
N ASN A 136 -18.34 9.82 23.19
CA ASN A 136 -17.69 9.30 21.99
C ASN A 136 -16.63 8.21 22.32
N VAL A 137 -15.87 8.40 23.39
CA VAL A 137 -14.85 7.48 23.96
C VAL A 137 -14.96 7.44 25.48
N GLY A 138 -14.40 6.40 26.11
CA GLY A 138 -14.41 6.18 27.55
C GLY A 138 -15.72 5.55 28.08
N PRO A 139 -15.95 5.61 29.41
CA PRO A 139 -17.10 4.95 30.06
C PRO A 139 -18.45 5.38 29.46
N GLY A 140 -19.27 4.40 29.08
CA GLY A 140 -20.56 4.64 28.43
C GLY A 140 -20.50 4.94 26.93
N SER A 141 -19.31 4.95 26.31
CA SER A 141 -19.16 5.24 24.88
C SER A 141 -19.56 4.11 23.94
N VAL A 142 -19.56 2.87 24.45
CA VAL A 142 -20.00 1.67 23.72
C VAL A 142 -21.53 1.58 23.78
N ALA A 143 -22.15 2.50 23.05
CA ALA A 143 -23.59 2.68 22.96
C ALA A 143 -24.03 2.91 21.51
N GLY A 144 -25.31 2.65 21.23
CA GLY A 144 -25.90 2.82 19.91
C GLY A 144 -27.43 2.71 19.94
N ILE A 145 -28.05 2.92 18.77
CA ILE A 145 -29.49 2.89 18.59
C ILE A 145 -29.86 1.79 17.60
N PHE A 146 -30.81 0.93 17.96
CA PHE A 146 -31.43 -0.03 17.05
C PHE A 146 -32.83 0.46 16.63
N SER A 147 -33.01 0.63 15.31
CA SER A 147 -34.26 1.06 14.69
C SER A 147 -34.80 -0.06 13.77
N PRO A 148 -35.77 -0.88 14.21
CA PRO A 148 -36.16 -2.11 13.52
C PRO A 148 -36.84 -1.94 12.16
N GLY A 149 -37.55 -0.83 11.94
CA GLY A 149 -38.49 -0.66 10.83
C GLY A 149 -38.35 0.66 10.09
N VAL A 150 -37.16 0.94 9.55
CA VAL A 150 -36.89 2.13 8.73
C VAL A 150 -37.31 1.85 7.28
N VAL A 151 -38.09 2.77 6.69
CA VAL A 151 -38.53 2.66 5.29
C VAL A 151 -37.57 3.43 4.39
N VAL A 152 -36.98 2.76 3.40
CA VAL A 152 -36.26 3.42 2.29
C VAL A 152 -37.27 3.73 1.20
N PHE A 153 -37.50 5.01 0.93
CA PHE A 153 -38.56 5.47 0.01
C PHE A 153 -38.09 6.42 -1.09
N LYS A 154 -36.82 6.81 -1.07
CA LYS A 154 -36.13 7.58 -2.11
C LYS A 154 -34.82 6.89 -2.49
N HIS A 155 -34.31 7.19 -3.67
CA HIS A 155 -32.98 6.76 -4.09
C HIS A 155 -31.87 7.46 -3.29
N ASP A 156 -30.63 7.02 -3.47
CA ASP A 156 -29.44 7.68 -2.94
C ASP A 156 -29.22 9.11 -3.49
N LEU A 157 -28.20 9.79 -2.93
CA LEU A 157 -27.81 11.17 -3.26
C LEU A 157 -27.26 11.37 -4.68
N ASP A 158 -26.82 10.32 -5.38
CA ASP A 158 -26.32 10.44 -6.77
C ASP A 158 -27.44 10.33 -7.80
N HIS A 159 -28.49 9.61 -7.43
CA HIS A 159 -29.76 9.54 -8.15
C HIS A 159 -30.75 10.58 -7.62
N ASN A 160 -30.21 11.69 -7.09
CA ASN A 160 -30.92 12.91 -6.71
C ASN A 160 -32.10 12.71 -5.73
N CYS A 161 -32.05 11.66 -4.92
CA CYS A 161 -33.10 11.29 -3.95
C CYS A 161 -34.51 11.25 -4.56
N VAL A 162 -34.62 10.81 -5.82
CA VAL A 162 -35.92 10.63 -6.50
C VAL A 162 -36.74 9.57 -5.76
N ASP A 163 -38.04 9.82 -5.60
CA ASP A 163 -38.98 8.90 -4.97
C ASP A 163 -38.97 7.51 -5.65
N LEU A 164 -38.92 6.47 -4.84
CA LEU A 164 -39.03 5.08 -5.29
C LEU A 164 -40.50 4.73 -5.55
N GLN A 165 -40.73 3.92 -6.59
CA GLN A 165 -42.03 3.28 -6.81
C GLN A 165 -42.39 2.41 -5.59
N PRO A 166 -43.67 2.29 -5.21
CA PRO A 166 -44.07 1.51 -4.02
C PRO A 166 -43.55 0.07 -4.00
N SER A 167 -43.36 -0.56 -5.17
CA SER A 167 -42.76 -1.91 -5.32
C SER A 167 -41.28 -2.00 -4.97
N ASP A 168 -40.57 -0.88 -5.00
CA ASP A 168 -39.12 -0.77 -4.94
C ASP A 168 -38.64 -0.19 -3.59
N ARG A 169 -39.60 0.23 -2.76
CA ARG A 169 -39.41 0.61 -1.35
C ARG A 169 -39.17 -0.66 -0.53
N CYS A 170 -38.46 -0.51 0.59
CA CYS A 170 -38.24 -1.62 1.51
C CYS A 170 -38.17 -1.15 2.97
N VAL A 171 -38.63 -2.00 3.87
CA VAL A 171 -38.39 -1.87 5.32
C VAL A 171 -37.11 -2.61 5.69
N VAL A 172 -36.21 -1.92 6.40
CA VAL A 172 -34.93 -2.45 6.89
C VAL A 172 -34.72 -2.07 8.35
N SER A 173 -33.95 -2.88 9.07
CA SER A 173 -33.39 -2.46 10.35
C SER A 173 -32.19 -1.54 10.14
N VAL A 174 -31.98 -0.57 11.04
CA VAL A 174 -30.80 0.28 11.07
C VAL A 174 -30.14 0.22 12.43
N ILE A 175 -28.81 0.00 12.41
CA ILE A 175 -27.94 -0.05 13.59
C ILE A 175 -27.10 1.23 13.57
N THR A 176 -27.31 2.12 14.53
CA THR A 176 -26.68 3.44 14.61
C THR A 176 -25.61 3.42 15.70
N VAL A 177 -24.33 3.48 15.32
CA VAL A 177 -23.20 3.49 16.27
C VAL A 177 -22.13 4.48 15.81
N ALA A 178 -21.66 5.32 16.75
CA ALA A 178 -20.62 6.31 16.51
C ALA A 178 -19.23 5.73 16.78
N ALA A 179 -18.32 5.86 15.80
CA ALA A 179 -16.91 5.49 15.93
C ALA A 179 -16.14 6.52 16.80
N PRO A 180 -14.91 6.23 17.26
CA PRO A 180 -14.04 7.27 17.82
C PRO A 180 -13.90 8.46 16.86
N CYS A 181 -14.13 9.68 17.36
CA CYS A 181 -14.11 10.90 16.56
C CYS A 181 -12.76 11.60 16.68
N ARG A 182 -12.00 11.59 15.59
CA ARG A 182 -10.65 12.16 15.45
C ARG A 182 -9.69 11.73 16.58
N PRO A 183 -9.54 10.41 16.81
CA PRO A 183 -8.63 9.90 17.82
C PRO A 183 -7.20 10.34 17.53
N SER A 184 -6.40 10.54 18.57
CA SER A 184 -4.96 10.76 18.41
C SER A 184 -4.32 9.49 17.83
N LEU A 185 -3.50 9.63 16.78
CA LEU A 185 -2.87 8.51 16.08
C LEU A 185 -1.42 8.31 16.52
N SER A 186 -0.88 7.11 16.27
CA SER A 186 0.55 6.80 16.35
C SER A 186 1.36 7.63 15.35
N ASP A 187 2.68 7.70 15.53
CA ASP A 187 3.57 8.56 14.73
C ASP A 187 3.60 8.16 13.22
N ASP A 188 3.30 6.89 12.92
CA ASP A 188 3.13 6.34 11.56
C ASP A 188 1.70 6.47 11.01
N LEU A 189 0.78 7.07 11.78
CA LEU A 189 -0.65 7.26 11.48
C LEU A 189 -1.46 5.96 11.25
N SER A 190 -0.91 4.78 11.60
CA SER A 190 -1.54 3.49 11.30
C SER A 190 -2.50 3.00 12.40
N THR A 191 -2.29 3.43 13.65
CA THR A 191 -3.06 3.00 14.83
C THR A 191 -3.47 4.17 15.73
N PHE A 192 -4.30 3.90 16.73
CA PHE A 192 -4.59 4.88 17.79
C PHE A 192 -3.45 4.95 18.80
N LYS A 193 -3.10 6.17 19.23
CA LYS A 193 -2.06 6.44 20.22
C LYS A 193 -2.41 5.95 21.62
N ASP A 194 -3.71 5.97 21.94
CA ASP A 194 -4.24 5.49 23.21
C ASP A 194 -4.90 4.12 23.02
N PRO A 195 -4.39 3.05 23.66
CA PRO A 195 -4.99 1.72 23.60
C PRO A 195 -6.45 1.66 24.09
N SER A 196 -6.88 2.53 25.01
CA SER A 196 -8.27 2.47 25.49
C SER A 196 -9.27 2.84 24.39
N VAL A 197 -8.89 3.71 23.47
CA VAL A 197 -9.72 4.11 22.32
C VAL A 197 -9.84 2.96 21.29
N LEU A 198 -8.86 2.06 21.24
CA LEU A 198 -8.93 0.84 20.43
C LEU A 198 -9.90 -0.16 21.06
N GLU A 199 -9.90 -0.30 22.38
CA GLU A 199 -10.90 -1.11 23.10
C GLU A 199 -12.32 -0.54 22.98
N ASP A 200 -12.49 0.79 23.02
CA ASP A 200 -13.77 1.43 22.71
C ASP A 200 -14.24 1.09 21.27
N LEU A 201 -13.35 1.14 20.27
CA LEU A 201 -13.67 0.75 18.89
C LEU A 201 -14.07 -0.72 18.81
N ARG A 202 -13.31 -1.63 19.43
CA ARG A 202 -13.63 -3.08 19.50
C ARG A 202 -15.00 -3.30 20.13
N GLY A 203 -15.27 -2.65 21.26
CA GLY A 203 -16.57 -2.68 21.92
C GLY A 203 -17.70 -2.21 21.00
N LYS A 204 -17.52 -1.08 20.30
CA LYS A 204 -18.50 -0.51 19.36
C LYS A 204 -18.76 -1.45 18.17
N ILE A 205 -17.73 -2.12 17.66
CA ILE A 205 -17.87 -3.12 16.59
C ILE A 205 -18.67 -4.34 17.08
N LYS A 206 -18.32 -4.91 18.26
CA LYS A 206 -19.09 -6.02 18.86
C LYS A 206 -20.54 -5.63 19.15
N LEU A 207 -20.78 -4.39 19.55
CA LEU A 207 -22.13 -3.85 19.75
C LEU A 207 -22.97 -3.89 18.48
N VAL A 208 -22.40 -3.56 17.31
CA VAL A 208 -23.08 -3.67 16.00
C VAL A 208 -23.53 -5.12 15.75
N TYR A 209 -22.62 -6.08 15.89
CA TYR A 209 -22.93 -7.49 15.64
C TYR A 209 -23.91 -8.07 16.65
N ARG A 210 -23.78 -7.75 17.95
CA ARG A 210 -24.75 -8.16 18.97
C ARG A 210 -26.13 -7.55 18.74
N MET A 211 -26.21 -6.26 18.38
CA MET A 211 -27.49 -5.63 18.05
C MET A 211 -28.19 -6.35 16.89
N ALA A 212 -27.45 -6.70 15.83
CA ALA A 212 -28.03 -7.45 14.72
C ALA A 212 -28.53 -8.84 15.15
N ALA A 213 -27.68 -9.64 15.78
CA ALA A 213 -27.96 -11.02 16.13
C ALA A 213 -29.12 -11.15 17.15
N HIS A 214 -29.15 -10.35 18.22
CA HIS A 214 -30.24 -10.33 19.20
C HIS A 214 -31.60 -9.93 18.61
N HIS A 215 -31.61 -9.17 17.51
CA HIS A 215 -32.83 -8.76 16.81
C HIS A 215 -33.13 -9.60 15.55
N GLY A 216 -32.51 -10.78 15.41
CA GLY A 216 -32.79 -11.71 14.31
C GLY A 216 -32.37 -11.21 12.93
N GLN A 217 -31.42 -10.27 12.86
CA GLN A 217 -30.92 -9.71 11.61
C GLN A 217 -29.74 -10.55 11.11
N HIS A 218 -29.94 -11.21 9.97
CA HIS A 218 -29.00 -12.20 9.41
C HIS A 218 -28.26 -11.68 8.17
N TYR A 219 -28.75 -10.61 7.56
CA TYR A 219 -28.12 -9.94 6.42
C TYR A 219 -27.61 -8.59 6.89
N LEU A 220 -26.30 -8.33 6.73
CA LEU A 220 -25.68 -7.09 7.17
C LEU A 220 -25.18 -6.28 5.99
N VAL A 221 -25.57 -5.00 5.93
CA VAL A 221 -24.89 -4.00 5.11
C VAL A 221 -24.08 -3.10 6.03
N LEU A 222 -22.77 -3.31 6.04
CA LEU A 222 -21.79 -2.59 6.84
C LEU A 222 -21.11 -1.51 6.00
N ALA A 223 -20.37 -0.61 6.65
CA ALA A 223 -19.62 0.45 6.01
C ALA A 223 -18.29 0.72 6.74
N ALA A 224 -17.44 1.57 6.15
CA ALA A 224 -16.12 1.92 6.68
C ALA A 224 -16.21 2.81 7.93
N MET A 225 -16.39 2.18 9.10
CA MET A 225 -16.78 2.86 10.34
C MET A 225 -15.76 3.91 10.81
N GLY A 226 -16.16 5.19 10.81
CA GLY A 226 -15.30 6.29 11.24
C GLY A 226 -14.23 6.73 10.23
N CYS A 227 -14.08 6.06 9.09
CA CYS A 227 -13.02 6.30 8.09
C CYS A 227 -13.21 7.57 7.22
N GLY A 228 -14.22 8.39 7.53
CA GLY A 228 -14.53 9.65 6.86
C GLY A 228 -14.26 10.86 7.75
N ALA A 229 -15.29 11.66 8.04
CA ALA A 229 -15.20 12.87 8.87
C ALA A 229 -14.62 12.65 10.28
N TYR A 230 -14.68 11.41 10.78
CA TYR A 230 -14.20 10.97 12.10
C TYR A 230 -12.74 10.50 12.09
N GLY A 231 -12.07 10.39 10.93
CA GLY A 231 -10.61 10.24 10.84
C GLY A 231 -10.01 8.95 11.41
N CYS A 232 -10.77 7.86 11.54
CA CYS A 232 -10.19 6.56 11.90
C CYS A 232 -9.36 5.98 10.73
N PRO A 233 -8.19 5.35 10.97
CA PRO A 233 -7.41 4.71 9.90
C PRO A 233 -8.19 3.56 9.23
N PRO A 234 -8.41 3.57 7.90
CA PRO A 234 -9.27 2.57 7.25
C PRO A 234 -8.78 1.13 7.39
N THR A 235 -7.46 0.92 7.35
CA THR A 235 -6.83 -0.40 7.54
C THR A 235 -7.04 -0.93 8.96
N LEU A 236 -6.96 -0.07 9.99
CA LEU A 236 -7.22 -0.47 11.38
C LEU A 236 -8.68 -0.89 11.54
N VAL A 237 -9.63 -0.04 11.13
CA VAL A 237 -11.07 -0.34 11.24
C VAL A 237 -11.42 -1.63 10.49
N ALA A 238 -10.88 -1.83 9.29
CA ALA A 238 -11.11 -3.07 8.55
C ALA A 238 -10.55 -4.30 9.25
N LYS A 239 -9.34 -4.23 9.82
CA LYS A 239 -8.75 -5.33 10.62
C LYS A 239 -9.60 -5.64 11.85
N GLU A 240 -10.05 -4.64 12.60
CA GLU A 240 -10.84 -4.83 13.81
C GLU A 240 -12.27 -5.34 13.53
N MET A 241 -12.93 -4.84 12.46
CA MET A 241 -14.23 -5.37 12.03
C MET A 241 -14.11 -6.83 11.54
N LYS A 242 -13.03 -7.16 10.81
CA LYS A 242 -12.70 -8.53 10.41
C LYS A 242 -12.49 -9.44 11.63
N ALA A 243 -11.63 -9.02 12.56
CA ALA A 243 -11.27 -9.80 13.73
C ALA A 243 -12.51 -10.09 14.59
N ALA A 244 -13.32 -9.06 14.89
CA ALA A 244 -14.55 -9.21 15.65
C ALA A 244 -15.57 -10.13 14.96
N LEU A 245 -15.77 -10.03 13.64
CA LEU A 245 -16.69 -10.92 12.90
C LEU A 245 -16.25 -12.39 12.90
N LEU A 246 -14.94 -12.65 13.08
CA LEU A 246 -14.33 -13.98 13.17
C LEU A 246 -14.23 -14.51 14.61
N GLU A 247 -14.69 -13.76 15.61
CA GLU A 247 -14.81 -14.29 16.97
C GLU A 247 -15.87 -15.39 17.02
N ALA A 248 -15.58 -16.42 17.82
CA ALA A 248 -16.45 -17.60 17.95
C ALA A 248 -17.90 -17.24 18.28
N GLU A 249 -18.13 -16.16 19.01
CA GLU A 249 -19.46 -15.62 19.38
C GLU A 249 -20.38 -15.35 18.17
N PHE A 250 -19.83 -14.92 17.03
CA PHE A 250 -20.61 -14.51 15.86
C PHE A 250 -20.73 -15.59 14.79
N HIS A 251 -20.11 -16.76 14.99
CA HIS A 251 -20.21 -17.88 14.05
C HIS A 251 -21.65 -18.41 13.92
N GLY A 252 -22.11 -18.51 12.67
CA GLY A 252 -23.44 -19.03 12.31
C GLY A 252 -24.61 -18.06 12.48
N TRP A 253 -24.37 -16.82 12.93
CA TRP A 253 -25.42 -15.82 13.17
C TRP A 253 -25.83 -15.03 11.92
N PHE A 254 -24.89 -14.78 11.02
CA PHE A 254 -25.10 -14.00 9.81
C PHE A 254 -25.06 -14.90 8.58
N ARG A 255 -26.08 -14.78 7.74
CA ARG A 255 -26.20 -15.48 6.47
C ARG A 255 -25.45 -14.77 5.36
N GLU A 256 -25.35 -13.44 5.39
CA GLU A 256 -24.58 -12.64 4.43
C GLU A 256 -24.11 -11.34 5.06
N VAL A 257 -22.87 -10.95 4.78
CA VAL A 257 -22.28 -9.68 5.24
C VAL A 257 -21.66 -8.97 4.05
N VAL A 258 -22.11 -7.75 3.80
CA VAL A 258 -21.68 -6.90 2.68
C VAL A 258 -21.15 -5.57 3.21
N PHE A 259 -19.89 -5.25 2.92
CA PHE A 259 -19.31 -3.95 3.20
C PHE A 259 -19.57 -3.02 2.01
N ALA A 260 -20.59 -2.17 2.13
CA ALA A 260 -20.91 -1.09 1.19
C ALA A 260 -20.01 0.12 1.48
N VAL A 261 -18.80 0.11 0.91
CA VAL A 261 -17.82 1.19 1.05
C VAL A 261 -17.90 2.08 -0.17
N TYR A 262 -18.86 2.99 -0.15
CA TYR A 262 -19.01 4.04 -1.15
C TYR A 262 -17.70 4.86 -1.28
N SER A 263 -17.21 5.02 -2.50
CA SER A 263 -16.03 5.83 -2.81
C SER A 263 -16.18 6.52 -4.17
N LYS A 264 -15.97 7.85 -4.19
CA LYS A 264 -15.87 8.64 -5.42
C LYS A 264 -14.72 9.64 -5.39
N GLY A 265 -13.98 9.72 -6.49
CA GLY A 265 -12.98 10.76 -6.71
C GLY A 265 -11.65 10.49 -6.01
N ARG A 266 -11.35 11.22 -4.93
CA ARG A 266 -10.06 11.14 -4.21
C ARG A 266 -10.09 10.25 -2.96
N GLU A 267 -11.27 9.82 -2.53
CA GLU A 267 -11.39 8.87 -1.42
C GLU A 267 -10.84 7.50 -1.85
N LYS A 268 -10.01 6.90 -1.01
CA LYS A 268 -9.37 5.59 -1.26
C LYS A 268 -9.86 4.51 -0.29
N ASN A 269 -10.92 4.78 0.46
CA ASN A 269 -11.40 3.88 1.50
C ASN A 269 -11.79 2.51 0.93
N PHE A 270 -12.45 2.48 -0.23
CA PHE A 270 -12.74 1.22 -0.95
C PHE A 270 -11.43 0.47 -1.29
N ASP A 271 -10.49 1.14 -1.96
CA ASP A 271 -9.22 0.56 -2.43
C ASP A 271 -8.32 0.06 -1.29
N ILE A 272 -8.45 0.61 -0.08
CA ILE A 272 -7.70 0.20 1.13
C ILE A 272 -8.41 -0.95 1.87
N ILE A 273 -9.74 -0.92 1.94
CA ILE A 273 -10.52 -1.91 2.69
C ILE A 273 -10.62 -3.23 1.91
N VAL A 274 -10.76 -3.18 0.57
CA VAL A 274 -10.79 -4.37 -0.30
C VAL A 274 -9.63 -5.35 -0.02
N PRO A 275 -8.34 -4.97 -0.13
CA PRO A 275 -7.23 -5.89 0.13
C PRO A 275 -7.12 -6.32 1.59
N THR A 276 -7.63 -5.52 2.55
CA THR A 276 -7.60 -5.88 3.99
C THR A 276 -8.63 -6.98 4.33
N MET A 277 -9.72 -7.05 3.56
CA MET A 277 -10.86 -7.95 3.79
C MET A 277 -10.93 -9.15 2.83
N ASN A 278 -10.17 -9.17 1.74
CA ASN A 278 -10.24 -10.22 0.72
C ASN A 278 -9.52 -11.53 1.09
N PRO A 279 -10.04 -12.70 0.67
CA PRO A 279 -11.42 -13.15 0.87
C PRO A 279 -11.55 -13.87 2.22
N ILE A 280 -12.70 -13.76 2.88
CA ILE A 280 -12.98 -14.40 4.17
C ILE A 280 -14.30 -15.14 4.07
N PHE A 281 -14.29 -16.44 4.41
CA PHE A 281 -15.51 -17.20 4.65
C PHE A 281 -15.83 -17.17 6.16
N ILE A 282 -17.05 -16.80 6.53
CA ILE A 282 -17.54 -16.73 7.92
C ILE A 282 -17.76 -18.16 8.46
N SER A 283 -16.68 -18.92 8.67
CA SER A 283 -16.74 -20.38 8.78
C SER A 283 -16.61 -20.93 10.20
N THR A 284 -17.55 -21.82 10.55
CA THR A 284 -17.48 -22.73 11.71
C THR A 284 -16.17 -23.55 11.75
N THR A 285 -15.48 -23.72 10.61
CA THR A 285 -14.22 -24.48 10.51
C THR A 285 -12.95 -23.63 10.66
N MET A 286 -13.04 -22.29 10.76
CA MET A 286 -11.87 -21.40 10.78
C MET A 286 -11.50 -20.81 12.16
N ALA A 287 -12.16 -21.22 13.24
CA ALA A 287 -11.78 -20.80 14.61
C ALA A 287 -10.31 -21.16 14.97
N TRP A 288 -9.79 -22.24 14.38
CA TRP A 288 -8.41 -22.72 14.53
C TRP A 288 -7.39 -21.99 13.65
N MET A 289 -7.83 -21.06 12.79
CA MET A 289 -6.95 -20.33 11.85
C MET A 289 -6.80 -18.85 12.17
N TYR A 290 -7.57 -18.34 13.14
CA TYR A 290 -7.51 -16.96 13.63
C TYR A 290 -7.21 -16.85 15.13
N THR A 291 -7.15 -17.97 15.84
CA THR A 291 -6.23 -18.13 16.98
C THR A 291 -4.86 -18.49 16.40
N GLY A 292 -3.76 -18.12 17.07
CA GLY A 292 -2.41 -18.36 16.55
C GLY A 292 -2.14 -19.85 16.27
N ASP A 293 -1.32 -20.11 15.24
CA ASP A 293 -0.71 -21.42 14.90
C ASP A 293 -1.30 -22.28 13.73
N ALA A 294 -1.60 -21.66 12.57
CA ALA A 294 -1.51 -22.23 11.18
C ALA A 294 -2.42 -23.43 10.78
N PRO A 295 -2.42 -23.93 9.50
CA PRO A 295 -2.28 -23.30 8.16
C PRO A 295 -3.54 -23.46 7.24
N ILE A 296 -3.51 -22.97 5.99
CA ILE A 296 -4.65 -22.89 5.04
C ILE A 296 -4.62 -23.96 3.92
N PRO A 297 -5.73 -24.71 3.71
CA PRO A 297 -6.12 -25.24 2.37
C PRO A 297 -7.67 -25.27 2.15
N THR A 298 -8.32 -25.39 0.96
CA THR A 298 -8.01 -25.45 -0.49
C THR A 298 -9.12 -24.75 -1.31
N ASN A 299 -8.87 -24.31 -2.56
CA ASN A 299 -9.91 -23.91 -3.53
C ASN A 299 -10.75 -25.10 -4.06
N ARG A 300 -12.03 -24.87 -4.42
CA ARG A 300 -12.95 -25.90 -4.96
C ARG A 300 -12.87 -26.04 -6.49
N ILE A 301 -12.93 -27.27 -7.00
CA ILE A 301 -12.89 -27.61 -8.43
C ILE A 301 -14.30 -27.43 -9.07
N PRO A 302 -14.41 -26.96 -10.34
CA PRO A 302 -15.70 -26.87 -11.05
C PRO A 302 -16.42 -28.21 -11.24
N ALA A 303 -17.75 -28.17 -11.33
CA ALA A 303 -18.57 -29.38 -11.49
C ALA A 303 -18.53 -29.96 -12.91
N LEU A 304 -18.50 -31.29 -13.01
CA LEU A 304 -18.47 -32.11 -14.25
C LEU A 304 -19.49 -31.72 -15.34
N LYS A 305 -20.58 -31.05 -14.99
CA LYS A 305 -21.63 -30.62 -15.94
C LYS A 305 -21.19 -29.54 -16.95
N TYR A 306 -19.97 -29.02 -16.85
CA TYR A 306 -19.37 -28.07 -17.79
C TYR A 306 -18.26 -28.70 -18.66
N GLU A 307 -18.19 -30.03 -18.73
CA GLU A 307 -17.25 -30.74 -19.59
C GLU A 307 -17.53 -30.44 -21.08
N LYS A 308 -16.49 -30.04 -21.84
CA LYS A 308 -16.52 -29.74 -23.29
C LYS A 308 -17.36 -28.55 -23.74
N GLU A 309 -18.05 -27.84 -22.84
CA GLU A 309 -18.63 -26.52 -23.10
C GLU A 309 -17.80 -25.42 -22.41
N ASN A 310 -17.77 -24.21 -22.97
CA ASN A 310 -17.01 -23.06 -22.45
C ASN A 310 -15.50 -23.30 -22.20
N GLY A 311 -14.86 -24.14 -23.02
CA GLY A 311 -13.40 -24.17 -23.13
C GLY A 311 -12.65 -25.05 -22.11
N PHE A 312 -13.31 -26.05 -21.50
CA PHE A 312 -12.65 -27.05 -20.65
C PHE A 312 -12.41 -28.40 -21.36
N PRO A 313 -11.22 -28.62 -21.95
CA PRO A 313 -10.70 -29.95 -22.27
C PRO A 313 -9.60 -30.38 -21.27
N TYR A 314 -9.75 -31.54 -20.64
CA TYR A 314 -8.70 -32.13 -19.81
C TYR A 314 -7.96 -33.25 -20.56
N VAL A 315 -6.85 -32.90 -21.24
CA VAL A 315 -5.76 -33.85 -21.53
C VAL A 315 -4.41 -33.10 -21.55
N ASN A 316 -3.49 -33.53 -20.68
CA ASN A 316 -2.04 -33.30 -20.65
C ASN A 316 -1.49 -31.86 -20.58
N TYR A 317 -0.96 -31.53 -19.39
CA TYR A 317 0.09 -30.53 -19.17
C TYR A 317 1.37 -30.88 -19.96
N PRO A 318 1.98 -29.90 -20.63
CA PRO A 318 3.37 -29.58 -20.34
C PRO A 318 3.62 -28.06 -20.25
N GLY A 319 4.70 -27.64 -19.59
CA GLY A 319 5.19 -26.25 -19.63
C GLY A 319 6.00 -25.94 -20.91
N PRO A 320 6.82 -24.88 -20.95
CA PRO A 320 6.90 -23.77 -20.00
C PRO A 320 6.00 -22.61 -20.44
N MET A 321 5.94 -21.62 -19.56
CA MET A 321 5.21 -20.38 -19.74
C MET A 321 5.81 -19.49 -20.85
N ASP A 322 5.10 -19.34 -21.98
CA ASP A 322 5.29 -18.15 -22.80
C ASP A 322 4.09 -17.78 -23.70
N LYS A 323 3.93 -16.47 -23.92
CA LYS A 323 2.90 -15.75 -24.73
C LYS A 323 1.49 -15.62 -24.11
N ILE A 324 1.18 -14.36 -23.78
CA ILE A 324 -0.14 -13.85 -23.37
C ILE A 324 -0.92 -13.37 -24.60
N ASP A 325 -2.24 -13.56 -24.63
CA ASP A 325 -3.13 -12.77 -25.48
C ASP A 325 -4.37 -12.22 -24.71
N THR A 326 -4.73 -11.02 -25.14
CA THR A 326 -5.58 -9.91 -24.69
C THR A 326 -6.88 -10.07 -23.88
N ASN A 327 -7.32 -11.23 -23.37
CA ASN A 327 -8.66 -11.34 -22.71
C ASN A 327 -8.70 -12.03 -21.33
N GLY A 328 -8.25 -11.32 -20.27
CA GLY A 328 -8.75 -11.54 -18.90
C GLY A 328 -8.42 -12.87 -18.20
N GLY A 329 -7.35 -13.57 -18.62
CA GLY A 329 -6.90 -14.81 -17.99
C GLY A 329 -6.36 -14.63 -16.56
N GLN A 330 -6.23 -15.73 -15.82
CA GLN A 330 -5.52 -15.76 -14.53
C GLN A 330 -4.07 -15.25 -14.67
N PRO A 331 -3.45 -14.72 -13.60
CA PRO A 331 -2.10 -14.20 -13.69
C PRO A 331 -1.15 -15.29 -14.19
N THR A 332 -0.37 -14.96 -15.20
CA THR A 332 0.61 -15.89 -15.75
C THR A 332 1.75 -16.08 -14.75
N GLN A 333 2.53 -17.17 -14.82
CA GLN A 333 3.63 -17.43 -13.87
C GLN A 333 4.58 -16.22 -13.76
N ALA A 334 4.93 -15.60 -14.88
CA ALA A 334 5.72 -14.38 -14.95
C ALA A 334 5.03 -13.15 -14.31
N ALA A 335 3.69 -13.08 -14.31
CA ALA A 335 2.95 -12.04 -13.58
C ALA A 335 2.93 -12.32 -12.06
N PHE A 336 2.83 -13.59 -11.64
CA PHE A 336 3.02 -13.98 -10.25
C PHE A 336 4.45 -13.71 -9.77
N ASP A 337 5.46 -14.06 -10.55
CA ASP A 337 6.87 -13.82 -10.22
C ASP A 337 7.19 -12.32 -10.23
N ALA A 338 6.66 -11.54 -11.17
CA ALA A 338 6.76 -10.07 -11.14
C ALA A 338 6.07 -9.46 -9.91
N HIS A 339 4.91 -9.99 -9.50
CA HIS A 339 4.23 -9.57 -8.26
C HIS A 339 5.03 -9.96 -7.02
N ARG A 340 5.64 -11.15 -7.00
CA ARG A 340 6.50 -11.67 -5.93
C ARG A 340 7.78 -10.83 -5.77
N SER A 341 8.49 -10.54 -6.86
CA SER A 341 9.67 -9.65 -6.83
C SER A 341 9.27 -8.20 -6.48
N ALA A 342 8.08 -7.74 -6.87
CA ALA A 342 7.57 -6.43 -6.44
C ALA A 342 7.26 -6.39 -4.93
N LEU A 343 6.66 -7.45 -4.38
CA LEU A 343 6.46 -7.60 -2.93
C LEU A 343 7.80 -7.59 -2.19
N PHE A 344 8.81 -8.34 -2.65
CA PHE A 344 10.17 -8.28 -2.08
C PHE A 344 10.74 -6.85 -2.07
N VAL A 345 10.62 -6.11 -3.17
CA VAL A 345 11.07 -4.71 -3.22
C VAL A 345 10.30 -3.83 -2.23
N ILE A 346 8.98 -4.03 -2.08
CA ILE A 346 8.14 -3.24 -1.17
C ILE A 346 8.40 -3.58 0.31
N THR A 347 8.66 -4.86 0.65
CA THR A 347 8.78 -5.31 2.04
C THR A 347 10.22 -5.32 2.55
N GLN A 348 11.19 -5.70 1.72
CA GLN A 348 12.59 -5.88 2.12
C GLN A 348 13.49 -4.72 1.69
N LYS A 349 13.18 -4.06 0.56
CA LYS A 349 13.89 -2.84 0.13
C LYS A 349 13.13 -1.59 0.56
N ASP A 350 12.94 -1.44 1.88
CA ASP A 350 12.43 -0.20 2.47
C ASP A 350 13.38 0.97 2.14
N ARG A 351 13.05 1.68 1.07
CA ARG A 351 13.74 2.87 0.59
C ARG A 351 12.87 4.05 0.94
N ALA A 352 13.22 4.70 2.05
CA ALA A 352 12.64 5.99 2.41
C ALA A 352 12.62 6.91 1.20
N ILE A 353 11.44 7.48 0.88
CA ILE A 353 11.31 8.46 -0.18
C ILE A 353 12.25 9.62 0.18
N PRO A 354 13.24 9.96 -0.67
CA PRO A 354 14.25 10.94 -0.29
C PRO A 354 13.57 12.28 0.02
N THR A 355 14.05 12.96 1.06
CA THR A 355 13.49 14.26 1.42
C THR A 355 13.71 15.26 0.29
N PHE A 356 12.91 16.33 0.25
CA PHE A 356 13.09 17.39 -0.75
C PHE A 356 14.51 17.98 -0.73
N GLU A 357 15.17 17.97 0.44
CA GLU A 357 16.58 18.39 0.57
C GLU A 357 17.54 17.38 -0.05
N GLN A 358 17.36 16.07 0.18
CA GLN A 358 18.15 15.01 -0.47
C GLN A 358 17.97 15.01 -2.00
N MET A 359 16.73 15.15 -2.49
CA MET A 359 16.45 15.33 -3.93
C MET A 359 17.13 16.57 -4.51
N LYS A 360 17.27 17.64 -3.71
CA LYS A 360 17.95 18.88 -4.11
C LYS A 360 19.47 18.75 -4.06
N GLU A 361 20.04 17.90 -3.20
CA GLU A 361 21.45 17.51 -3.23
C GLU A 361 21.78 16.64 -4.46
N GLU A 362 20.91 15.69 -4.83
CA GLU A 362 21.07 14.91 -6.07
C GLU A 362 20.97 15.76 -7.35
N LEU A 363 20.41 16.96 -7.26
CA LEU A 363 20.32 17.97 -8.32
C LEU A 363 21.54 18.92 -8.40
N GLN A 364 22.52 18.78 -7.49
CA GLN A 364 23.78 19.52 -7.60
C GLN A 364 24.66 18.92 -8.71
N ALA A 365 25.59 19.73 -9.23
CA ALA A 365 26.47 19.28 -10.31
C ALA A 365 27.35 18.10 -9.86
N ASP A 366 27.41 17.05 -10.67
CA ASP A 366 28.28 15.89 -10.45
C ASP A 366 29.75 16.36 -10.33
N THR A 367 30.36 16.14 -9.16
CA THR A 367 31.80 16.37 -8.91
C THR A 367 32.51 15.03 -8.76
N HIS A 368 33.84 15.00 -9.02
CA HIS A 368 34.64 13.78 -8.86
C HIS A 368 34.46 13.13 -7.47
N ALA A 369 34.41 13.93 -6.40
CA ALA A 369 34.19 13.46 -5.04
C ALA A 369 32.77 12.90 -4.84
N SER A 370 31.74 13.59 -5.34
CA SER A 370 30.33 13.15 -5.25
C SER A 370 30.11 11.82 -5.97
N LEU A 371 30.59 11.70 -7.22
CA LEU A 371 30.50 10.45 -7.98
C LEU A 371 31.24 9.29 -7.31
N THR A 372 32.43 9.55 -6.75
CA THR A 372 33.17 8.52 -6.01
C THR A 372 32.40 8.05 -4.78
N ARG A 373 31.75 8.96 -4.04
CA ARG A 373 30.88 8.63 -2.90
C ARG A 373 29.70 7.77 -3.35
N ARG A 374 28.98 8.20 -4.40
CA ARG A 374 27.80 7.51 -4.95
C ARG A 374 28.13 6.12 -5.49
N ILE A 375 29.34 5.92 -6.04
CA ILE A 375 29.86 4.61 -6.45
C ILE A 375 30.10 3.68 -5.25
N SER A 376 30.57 4.20 -4.10
CA SER A 376 30.73 3.40 -2.86
C SER A 376 29.37 3.02 -2.29
N GLU A 377 28.49 4.02 -2.11
CA GLU A 377 27.12 3.84 -1.61
C GLU A 377 26.35 2.79 -2.43
N LEU A 378 26.44 2.85 -3.77
CA LEU A 378 25.78 1.90 -4.67
C LEU A 378 26.31 0.45 -4.53
N LYS A 379 27.60 0.27 -4.21
CA LYS A 379 28.19 -1.05 -3.98
C LYS A 379 27.78 -1.63 -2.62
N GLU A 380 27.81 -0.80 -1.58
CA GLU A 380 27.36 -1.18 -0.24
C GLU A 380 25.86 -1.54 -0.24
N GLN A 381 25.03 -0.72 -0.90
CA GLN A 381 23.60 -0.99 -1.12
C GLN A 381 23.37 -2.29 -1.90
N HIS A 382 24.16 -2.57 -2.93
CA HIS A 382 24.01 -3.80 -3.71
C HIS A 382 24.31 -5.06 -2.87
N LEU A 383 25.35 -5.02 -2.02
CA LEU A 383 25.66 -6.11 -1.11
C LEU A 383 24.54 -6.33 -0.07
N ALA A 384 24.03 -5.26 0.55
CA ALA A 384 22.92 -5.34 1.52
C ALA A 384 21.58 -5.74 0.87
N ASP A 385 21.37 -5.41 -0.40
CA ASP A 385 20.21 -5.86 -1.19
C ASP A 385 20.32 -7.35 -1.55
N LEU A 386 21.53 -7.84 -1.87
CA LEU A 386 21.79 -9.26 -2.12
C LEU A 386 21.62 -10.10 -0.85
N GLU A 387 22.16 -9.66 0.30
CA GLU A 387 22.01 -10.37 1.58
C GLU A 387 20.53 -10.53 1.98
N ARG A 388 19.72 -9.49 1.80
CA ARG A 388 18.26 -9.55 2.00
C ARG A 388 17.58 -10.51 1.03
N MET A 389 17.99 -10.53 -0.24
CA MET A 389 17.49 -11.47 -1.25
C MET A 389 17.83 -12.93 -0.88
N TYR A 390 19.06 -13.20 -0.45
CA TYR A 390 19.47 -14.53 0.00
C TYR A 390 18.69 -14.99 1.23
N THR A 391 18.53 -14.14 2.23
CA THR A 391 17.75 -14.45 3.44
C THR A 391 16.29 -14.77 3.09
N TRP A 392 15.65 -13.91 2.28
CA TRP A 392 14.26 -14.09 1.87
C TRP A 392 14.04 -15.37 1.04
N HIS A 393 14.95 -15.72 0.11
CA HIS A 393 14.88 -17.00 -0.59
C HIS A 393 15.17 -18.21 0.32
N ALA A 394 15.99 -18.05 1.36
CA ALA A 394 16.23 -19.12 2.34
C ALA A 394 14.99 -19.36 3.21
N GLU A 395 14.26 -18.30 3.59
CA GLU A 395 12.96 -18.37 4.26
C GLU A 395 11.90 -19.01 3.35
N GLU A 396 11.75 -18.54 2.12
CA GLU A 396 10.86 -19.13 1.10
C GLU A 396 11.18 -20.61 0.84
N TYR A 397 12.48 -20.96 0.80
CA TYR A 397 12.93 -22.35 0.66
C TYR A 397 12.57 -23.20 1.88
N LEU A 398 12.72 -22.65 3.09
CA LEU A 398 12.40 -23.32 4.34
C LEU A 398 10.90 -23.56 4.49
N ASP A 399 10.05 -22.58 4.16
CA ASP A 399 8.60 -22.71 4.21
C ASP A 399 8.11 -23.77 3.21
N ASP A 400 8.60 -23.75 1.97
CA ASP A 400 8.31 -24.80 0.97
C ASP A 400 8.81 -26.18 1.43
N ALA A 401 9.97 -26.26 2.09
CA ALA A 401 10.50 -27.51 2.62
C ALA A 401 9.67 -28.04 3.80
N LEU A 402 9.15 -27.15 4.65
CA LEU A 402 8.24 -27.47 5.75
C LEU A 402 6.85 -27.89 5.24
N ASP A 403 6.33 -27.24 4.20
CA ASP A 403 5.06 -27.62 3.57
C ASP A 403 5.17 -29.00 2.88
N ARG A 404 6.28 -29.25 2.16
CA ARG A 404 6.60 -30.59 1.61
C ARG A 404 6.76 -31.66 2.69
N TYR A 405 7.34 -31.31 3.84
CA TYR A 405 7.47 -32.21 4.98
C TYR A 405 6.09 -32.54 5.59
N ARG A 406 5.25 -31.52 5.78
CA ARG A 406 3.90 -31.65 6.37
C ARG A 406 2.85 -32.25 5.44
N SER A 407 3.04 -32.16 4.12
CA SER A 407 2.15 -32.74 3.11
C SER A 407 2.48 -34.19 2.75
N ARG A 408 3.58 -34.74 3.30
CA ARG A 408 3.87 -36.17 3.26
C ARG A 408 3.04 -36.87 4.34
N ASP A 409 2.24 -37.86 3.95
CA ASP A 409 1.53 -38.70 4.90
C ASP A 409 2.48 -39.77 5.48
N ASP A 410 2.75 -39.69 6.78
CA ASP A 410 3.61 -40.63 7.50
C ASP A 410 2.88 -41.96 7.84
N LEU A 411 1.57 -42.06 7.61
CA LEU A 411 0.80 -43.30 7.77
C LEU A 411 0.96 -44.27 6.57
N MET A 412 1.74 -43.89 5.55
CA MET A 412 1.92 -44.69 4.32
C MET A 412 2.79 -45.94 4.47
N TYR A 413 3.46 -46.14 5.60
CA TYR A 413 4.31 -47.31 5.80
C TYR A 413 3.45 -48.53 6.16
N ILE A 414 3.23 -49.39 5.17
CA ILE A 414 2.63 -50.72 5.33
C ILE A 414 3.35 -51.44 6.48
N THR A 415 2.59 -51.96 7.45
CA THR A 415 3.17 -52.74 8.57
C THR A 415 3.89 -53.99 8.06
N GLU A 416 5.08 -54.30 8.60
CA GLU A 416 5.89 -55.44 8.14
C GLU A 416 5.08 -56.74 8.15
N GLY A 417 4.81 -57.28 6.95
CA GLY A 417 4.04 -58.51 6.75
C GLY A 417 2.73 -58.33 5.97
N GLU A 418 2.18 -57.12 5.86
CA GLU A 418 1.05 -56.86 4.96
C GLU A 418 1.52 -56.87 3.50
N ASN A 419 0.90 -57.73 2.68
CA ASN A 419 1.37 -58.04 1.34
C ASN A 419 0.25 -57.88 0.28
N ASN A 420 -0.57 -56.83 0.43
CA ASN A 420 -1.62 -56.50 -0.51
C ASN A 420 -1.03 -55.73 -1.72
N PRO A 421 -1.10 -56.27 -2.94
CA PRO A 421 -0.45 -55.67 -4.11
C PRO A 421 -1.07 -54.33 -4.55
N ASP A 422 -2.38 -54.14 -4.38
CA ASP A 422 -3.08 -52.92 -4.84
C ASP A 422 -2.70 -51.71 -3.95
N LEU A 423 -2.55 -51.94 -2.65
CA LEU A 423 -2.00 -50.96 -1.69
C LEU A 423 -0.56 -50.62 -2.06
N LYS A 424 0.29 -51.63 -2.31
CA LYS A 424 1.70 -51.41 -2.68
C LYS A 424 1.84 -50.59 -3.97
N GLN A 425 0.99 -50.82 -4.97
CA GLN A 425 1.01 -50.08 -6.24
C GLN A 425 0.50 -48.64 -6.09
N SER A 426 -0.53 -48.42 -5.28
CA SER A 426 -1.05 -47.07 -5.01
C SER A 426 -0.08 -46.22 -4.18
N TYR A 427 0.62 -46.81 -3.19
CA TYR A 427 1.71 -46.13 -2.49
C TYR A 427 2.89 -45.78 -3.39
N ALA A 428 3.34 -46.70 -4.26
CA ALA A 428 4.42 -46.41 -5.20
C ALA A 428 4.08 -45.27 -6.19
N ALA A 429 2.81 -45.15 -6.60
CA ALA A 429 2.33 -44.04 -7.42
C ALA A 429 2.30 -42.71 -6.65
N LEU A 430 1.97 -42.72 -5.36
CA LEU A 430 2.00 -41.53 -4.51
C LEU A 430 3.44 -41.08 -4.22
N GLU A 431 4.34 -42.02 -3.94
CA GLU A 431 5.76 -41.73 -3.72
C GLU A 431 6.43 -41.14 -4.98
N ALA A 432 6.14 -41.69 -6.17
CA ALA A 432 6.59 -41.11 -7.44
C ALA A 432 6.11 -39.66 -7.64
N LEU A 433 4.87 -39.34 -7.27
CA LEU A 433 4.33 -37.96 -7.31
C LEU A 433 5.05 -37.01 -6.35
N TYR A 434 5.47 -37.48 -5.18
CA TYR A 434 6.26 -36.70 -4.23
C TYR A 434 7.73 -36.51 -4.70
N GLU A 435 8.32 -37.53 -5.34
CA GLU A 435 9.68 -37.44 -5.89
C GLU A 435 9.78 -36.56 -7.14
N GLU A 436 8.79 -36.60 -8.03
CA GLU A 436 8.76 -35.77 -9.24
C GLU A 436 8.69 -34.27 -8.91
N ARG A 437 7.98 -33.89 -7.84
CA ARG A 437 7.88 -32.50 -7.36
C ARG A 437 9.12 -31.97 -6.64
N ARG A 438 10.10 -32.82 -6.32
CA ARG A 438 11.11 -32.53 -5.28
C ARG A 438 12.20 -31.52 -5.68
N ASN A 439 12.45 -31.34 -6.99
CA ASN A 439 13.68 -30.69 -7.47
C ASN A 439 13.51 -29.46 -8.40
N VAL A 440 12.35 -29.24 -9.03
CA VAL A 440 12.30 -28.42 -10.26
C VAL A 440 12.00 -26.92 -10.04
N ALA A 441 11.15 -26.56 -9.07
CA ALA A 441 10.49 -25.24 -9.07
C ALA A 441 11.30 -24.08 -8.46
N GLN A 442 12.27 -24.35 -7.58
CA GLN A 442 12.95 -23.30 -6.79
C GLN A 442 14.28 -22.84 -7.39
N GLN A 443 15.08 -23.74 -7.99
CA GLN A 443 16.42 -23.40 -8.46
C GLN A 443 16.40 -22.32 -9.55
N MET A 444 15.46 -22.40 -10.50
CA MET A 444 15.35 -21.43 -11.60
C MET A 444 14.95 -20.01 -11.16
N LYS A 445 14.22 -19.85 -10.04
CA LYS A 445 13.71 -18.52 -9.63
C LYS A 445 14.77 -17.65 -8.98
N TRP A 446 15.69 -18.26 -8.24
CA TRP A 446 16.79 -17.56 -7.57
C TRP A 446 17.79 -16.95 -8.58
N GLU A 447 18.11 -17.68 -9.66
CA GLU A 447 19.03 -17.21 -10.70
C GLU A 447 18.50 -15.96 -11.42
N ASP A 448 17.20 -15.93 -11.74
CA ASP A 448 16.52 -14.81 -12.41
C ASP A 448 16.49 -13.51 -11.56
N ASP A 449 16.18 -13.61 -10.26
CA ASP A 449 16.18 -12.45 -9.36
C ASP A 449 17.61 -11.92 -9.13
N TYR A 450 18.58 -12.82 -8.95
CA TYR A 450 20.00 -12.45 -8.80
C TYR A 450 20.53 -11.71 -10.04
N GLU A 451 20.36 -12.27 -11.24
CA GLU A 451 20.85 -11.64 -12.48
C GLU A 451 20.12 -10.33 -12.78
N ARG A 452 18.83 -10.20 -12.42
CA ARG A 452 18.10 -8.92 -12.54
C ARG A 452 18.67 -7.84 -11.62
N MET A 453 18.97 -8.16 -10.36
CA MET A 453 19.61 -7.20 -9.44
C MET A 453 21.02 -6.84 -9.88
N ARG A 454 21.79 -7.83 -10.33
CA ARG A 454 23.15 -7.65 -10.84
C ARG A 454 23.18 -6.77 -12.09
N HIS A 455 22.29 -7.00 -13.04
CA HIS A 455 22.15 -6.17 -14.25
C HIS A 455 21.81 -4.71 -13.89
N SER A 456 20.85 -4.50 -12.99
CA SER A 456 20.48 -3.14 -12.53
C SER A 456 21.65 -2.43 -11.84
N HIS A 457 22.38 -3.12 -10.95
CA HIS A 457 23.57 -2.57 -10.30
C HIS A 457 24.65 -2.21 -11.33
N LEU A 458 25.00 -3.13 -12.23
CA LEU A 458 26.05 -2.92 -13.22
C LEU A 458 25.71 -1.78 -14.18
N SER A 459 24.46 -1.66 -14.65
CA SER A 459 24.03 -0.58 -15.54
C SER A 459 24.23 0.81 -14.92
N ILE A 460 23.83 1.00 -13.66
CA ILE A 460 24.01 2.28 -12.96
C ILE A 460 25.51 2.52 -12.69
N LEU A 461 26.24 1.48 -12.31
CA LEU A 461 27.67 1.56 -12.02
C LEU A 461 28.49 1.94 -13.27
N THR A 462 28.16 1.41 -14.45
CA THR A 462 28.82 1.78 -15.71
C THR A 462 28.61 3.24 -16.07
N ASP A 463 27.40 3.77 -15.89
CA ASP A 463 27.08 5.17 -16.19
C ASP A 463 27.83 6.13 -15.24
N LEU A 464 27.92 5.79 -13.95
CA LEU A 464 28.69 6.56 -12.97
C LEU A 464 30.20 6.53 -13.29
N TYR A 465 30.75 5.39 -13.71
CA TYR A 465 32.16 5.31 -14.14
C TYR A 465 32.42 6.06 -15.46
N ALA A 466 31.47 6.07 -16.40
CA ALA A 466 31.56 6.86 -17.63
C ALA A 466 31.62 8.37 -17.30
N LYS A 467 30.68 8.87 -16.49
CA LYS A 467 30.67 10.26 -16.00
C LYS A 467 31.97 10.63 -15.26
N LEU A 468 32.46 9.74 -14.38
CA LEU A 468 33.69 9.97 -13.64
C LEU A 468 34.91 10.11 -14.58
N LYS A 469 34.96 9.29 -15.63
CA LYS A 469 35.99 9.37 -16.68
C LYS A 469 35.88 10.66 -17.50
N GLU A 470 34.68 11.07 -17.88
CA GLU A 470 34.45 12.34 -18.60
C GLU A 470 34.87 13.55 -17.77
N LEU A 471 34.48 13.60 -16.48
CA LEU A 471 34.91 14.66 -15.57
C LEU A 471 36.43 14.66 -15.37
N ALA A 472 37.07 13.49 -15.25
CA ALA A 472 38.53 13.41 -15.16
C ALA A 472 39.23 14.01 -16.41
N VAL A 473 38.70 13.75 -17.62
CA VAL A 473 39.19 14.37 -18.87
C VAL A 473 38.97 15.89 -18.86
N LEU A 474 37.79 16.36 -18.43
CA LEU A 474 37.49 17.80 -18.34
C LEU A 474 38.36 18.52 -17.29
N GLU A 475 38.64 17.87 -16.15
CA GLU A 475 39.54 18.38 -15.12
C GLU A 475 41.00 18.41 -15.61
N GLU A 476 41.44 17.39 -16.37
CA GLU A 476 42.75 17.34 -17.00
C GLU A 476 42.90 18.42 -18.10
N GLU A 477 41.86 18.63 -18.93
CA GLU A 477 41.83 19.74 -19.90
C GLU A 477 41.84 21.11 -19.21
N ALA A 478 41.08 21.29 -18.13
CA ALA A 478 41.09 22.51 -17.35
C ALA A 478 42.45 22.71 -16.65
N ALA A 479 43.11 21.66 -16.19
CA ALA A 479 44.48 21.70 -15.70
C ALA A 479 45.46 22.12 -16.80
N LYS A 480 45.42 21.49 -17.98
CA LYS A 480 46.24 21.87 -19.15
C LYS A 480 46.01 23.34 -19.55
N ARG A 481 44.77 23.83 -19.56
CA ARG A 481 44.45 25.25 -19.83
C ARG A 481 45.02 26.19 -18.77
N ARG A 482 45.02 25.79 -17.48
CA ARG A 482 45.65 26.55 -16.38
C ARG A 482 47.19 26.49 -16.41
N GLU A 483 47.78 25.40 -16.90
CA GLU A 483 49.24 25.27 -17.10
C GLU A 483 49.75 26.00 -18.35
N ALA A 484 48.92 26.11 -19.39
CA ALA A 484 49.18 26.86 -20.62
C ALA A 484 49.04 28.39 -20.46
N ASP A 485 48.54 28.86 -19.32
CA ASP A 485 48.36 30.27 -19.01
C ASP A 485 49.59 30.86 -18.29
N PHE A 486 50.43 31.54 -19.08
CA PHE A 486 51.67 32.15 -18.60
C PHE A 486 51.38 33.42 -17.78
N PRO A 487 51.89 33.54 -16.53
CA PRO A 487 51.56 34.65 -15.65
C PRO A 487 52.06 36.00 -16.19
N VAL A 488 51.22 37.02 -16.06
CA VAL A 488 51.44 38.37 -16.60
C VAL A 488 52.15 39.27 -15.58
N SER A 489 52.01 38.98 -14.27
CA SER A 489 52.57 39.75 -13.15
C SER A 489 53.29 38.89 -12.08
N ILE A 490 54.04 39.52 -11.17
CA ILE A 490 54.71 38.83 -10.05
C ILE A 490 53.70 38.23 -9.05
N GLU A 491 52.60 38.93 -8.79
CA GLU A 491 51.54 38.46 -7.88
C GLU A 491 50.85 37.22 -8.45
N GLU A 492 50.58 37.23 -9.76
CA GLU A 492 50.04 36.08 -10.47
C GLU A 492 51.05 34.93 -10.53
N TYR A 493 52.33 35.20 -10.80
CA TYR A 493 53.38 34.18 -10.72
C TYR A 493 53.41 33.49 -9.35
N ARG A 494 53.33 34.26 -8.27
CA ARG A 494 53.33 33.74 -6.88
C ARG A 494 52.06 32.97 -6.52
N SER A 495 50.93 33.19 -7.21
CA SER A 495 49.68 32.43 -6.98
C SER A 495 49.57 31.12 -7.77
N LYS A 496 50.35 30.95 -8.85
CA LYS A 496 50.43 29.66 -9.59
C LYS A 496 51.11 28.58 -8.73
N PRO A 497 50.77 27.28 -8.89
CA PRO A 497 51.42 26.19 -8.17
C PRO A 497 52.92 26.03 -8.49
N LYS A 498 53.68 25.46 -7.53
CA LYS A 498 55.15 25.40 -7.55
C LYS A 498 55.76 24.76 -8.80
N ASN A 499 55.08 23.78 -9.40
CA ASN A 499 55.51 23.15 -10.66
C ASN A 499 55.54 24.16 -11.82
N ILE A 500 54.51 25.02 -11.93
CA ILE A 500 54.46 26.09 -12.93
C ILE A 500 55.49 27.17 -12.60
N GLN A 501 55.63 27.56 -11.33
CA GLN A 501 56.64 28.54 -10.89
C GLN A 501 58.06 28.13 -11.32
N ILE A 502 58.43 26.86 -11.12
CA ILE A 502 59.72 26.30 -11.53
C ILE A 502 59.88 26.32 -13.06
N ARG A 503 58.87 25.91 -13.84
CA ARG A 503 58.93 25.93 -15.32
C ARG A 503 59.08 27.35 -15.88
N VAL A 504 58.33 28.31 -15.35
CA VAL A 504 58.40 29.72 -15.74
C VAL A 504 59.74 30.34 -15.32
N ALA A 505 60.27 30.00 -14.14
CA ALA A 505 61.61 30.41 -13.72
C ALA A 505 62.70 29.88 -14.66
N GLN A 506 62.63 28.59 -15.06
CA GLN A 506 63.55 28.00 -16.04
C GLN A 506 63.48 28.73 -17.39
N TYR A 507 62.27 29.05 -17.85
CA TYR A 507 62.07 29.79 -19.10
C TYR A 507 62.68 31.20 -19.04
N LEU A 508 62.48 31.95 -17.96
CA LEU A 508 63.06 33.29 -17.79
C LEU A 508 64.59 33.24 -17.72
N GLN A 509 65.18 32.23 -17.08
CA GLN A 509 66.64 32.05 -16.97
C GLN A 509 67.32 31.54 -18.27
N LEU A 510 66.59 31.00 -19.23
CA LEU A 510 67.15 30.45 -20.47
C LEU A 510 67.61 31.56 -21.45
N ASN A 511 68.89 31.53 -21.83
CA ASN A 511 69.46 32.46 -22.82
C ASN A 511 69.38 31.94 -24.27
N ASP A 512 69.03 30.67 -24.48
CA ASP A 512 68.96 30.03 -25.79
C ASP A 512 67.55 30.18 -26.39
N ALA A 513 67.45 30.94 -27.49
CA ALA A 513 66.20 31.21 -28.20
C ALA A 513 65.52 29.93 -28.73
N THR A 514 66.30 28.93 -29.17
CA THR A 514 65.75 27.67 -29.70
C THR A 514 65.10 26.82 -28.60
N ARG A 515 65.68 26.84 -27.39
CA ARG A 515 65.11 26.16 -26.22
C ARG A 515 63.90 26.90 -25.67
N LYS A 516 63.90 28.24 -25.72
CA LYS A 516 62.71 29.04 -25.38
C LYS A 516 61.54 28.68 -26.30
N ASP A 517 61.72 28.71 -27.61
CA ASP A 517 60.67 28.37 -28.58
C ASP A 517 60.16 26.91 -28.43
N LYS A 518 61.06 25.97 -28.13
CA LYS A 518 60.69 24.60 -27.77
C LYS A 518 59.79 24.56 -26.51
N MET A 519 60.13 25.29 -25.44
CA MET A 519 59.29 25.36 -24.23
C MET A 519 57.94 26.04 -24.49
N LEU A 520 57.87 27.06 -25.36
CA LEU A 520 56.59 27.66 -25.76
C LEU A 520 55.67 26.62 -26.39
N THR A 521 56.22 25.82 -27.30
CA THR A 521 55.49 24.74 -28.00
C THR A 521 55.12 23.60 -27.05
N GLU A 522 56.04 23.20 -26.15
CA GLU A 522 55.88 22.08 -25.22
C GLU A 522 54.84 22.36 -24.12
N PHE A 523 54.74 23.59 -23.62
CA PHE A 523 53.79 23.99 -22.58
C PHE A 523 52.58 24.79 -23.09
N GLY A 524 52.48 25.04 -24.41
CA GLY A 524 51.34 25.70 -25.04
C GLY A 524 51.17 27.18 -24.68
N TRP A 525 52.24 27.86 -24.27
CA TRP A 525 52.19 29.23 -23.76
C TRP A 525 51.94 30.27 -24.86
N ARG A 526 51.00 31.19 -24.62
CA ARG A 526 50.69 32.28 -25.56
C ARG A 526 51.76 33.37 -25.52
N SER A 527 52.45 33.56 -26.64
CA SER A 527 53.53 34.56 -26.81
C SER A 527 53.13 36.01 -26.47
N SER A 528 51.83 36.34 -26.49
CA SER A 528 51.29 37.64 -26.08
C SER A 528 51.53 37.97 -24.61
N ASN A 529 51.45 36.97 -23.72
CA ASN A 529 51.42 37.16 -22.27
C ASN A 529 52.82 37.19 -21.63
N ILE A 530 53.84 36.86 -22.42
CA ILE A 530 55.20 36.60 -21.93
C ILE A 530 56.01 37.89 -21.77
N LYS A 531 55.78 38.86 -22.66
CA LYS A 531 56.55 40.11 -22.69
C LYS A 531 56.43 40.90 -21.39
N SER A 532 55.25 40.94 -20.77
CA SER A 532 55.04 41.71 -19.53
C SER A 532 55.89 41.19 -18.37
N LEU A 533 55.90 39.87 -18.12
CA LEU A 533 56.68 39.30 -17.03
C LEU A 533 58.17 39.23 -17.37
N GLN A 534 58.54 39.09 -18.65
CA GLN A 534 59.94 39.16 -19.09
C GLN A 534 60.51 40.58 -18.93
N ASP A 535 59.76 41.62 -19.29
CA ASP A 535 60.14 43.02 -19.05
C ASP A 535 60.29 43.34 -17.55
N ILE A 536 59.49 42.70 -16.69
CA ILE A 536 59.59 42.83 -15.24
C ILE A 536 60.82 42.06 -14.71
N TYR A 537 61.06 40.85 -15.21
CA TYR A 537 62.23 40.05 -14.88
C TYR A 537 63.52 40.79 -15.20
N ASP A 538 63.66 41.34 -16.41
CA ASP A 538 64.89 42.03 -16.84
C ASP A 538 65.18 43.29 -16.00
N LYS A 539 64.14 43.95 -15.45
CA LYS A 539 64.24 45.19 -14.66
C LYS A 539 64.35 44.99 -13.14
N ASN A 540 63.99 43.82 -12.59
CA ASN A 540 63.89 43.61 -11.14
C ASN A 540 64.89 42.55 -10.63
N ASP A 541 66.05 43.00 -10.15
CA ASP A 541 67.11 42.10 -9.67
C ASP A 541 66.73 41.32 -8.39
N VAL A 542 65.82 41.83 -7.56
CA VAL A 542 65.29 41.10 -6.40
C VAL A 542 64.49 39.88 -6.86
N PHE A 543 63.65 40.06 -7.88
CA PHE A 543 62.89 38.96 -8.49
C PHE A 543 63.80 37.95 -9.21
N LYS A 544 64.88 38.41 -9.89
CA LYS A 544 65.90 37.50 -10.45
C LYS A 544 66.51 36.60 -9.36
N ALA A 545 66.90 37.17 -8.21
CA ALA A 545 67.48 36.42 -7.10
C ALA A 545 66.49 35.42 -6.48
N GLU A 546 65.21 35.80 -6.34
CA GLU A 546 64.11 34.93 -5.90
C GLU A 546 63.99 33.69 -6.80
N LEU A 547 63.93 33.88 -8.13
CA LEU A 547 63.82 32.79 -9.09
C LEU A 547 65.04 31.86 -9.09
N VAL A 548 66.26 32.41 -9.02
CA VAL A 548 67.49 31.60 -8.92
C VAL A 548 67.49 30.72 -7.68
N THR A 549 67.03 31.26 -6.53
CA THR A 549 66.93 30.52 -5.27
C THR A 549 65.92 29.37 -5.39
N GLN A 550 64.73 29.63 -5.92
CA GLN A 550 63.70 28.60 -6.13
C GLN A 550 64.18 27.47 -7.07
N LEU A 551 65.02 27.78 -8.07
CA LEU A 551 65.59 26.78 -8.97
C LEU A 551 66.73 25.96 -8.36
N LEU A 552 67.39 26.44 -7.31
CA LEU A 552 68.35 25.67 -6.52
C LEU A 552 67.60 24.72 -5.57
N ASP A 553 66.65 25.23 -4.79
CA ASP A 553 65.76 24.43 -3.92
C ASP A 553 65.06 23.29 -4.68
N ALA A 554 64.63 23.54 -5.92
CA ALA A 554 64.01 22.53 -6.78
C ALA A 554 64.98 21.44 -7.24
N LYS A 555 66.27 21.77 -7.45
CA LYS A 555 67.30 20.80 -7.87
C LYS A 555 67.74 19.87 -6.72
N GLU A 556 67.72 20.36 -5.47
CA GLU A 556 68.07 19.56 -4.29
C GLU A 556 66.97 18.56 -3.88
N ARG A 557 65.72 18.80 -4.31
CA ARG A 557 64.55 17.97 -3.96
C ARG A 557 64.22 16.87 -4.98
N ASP A 558 64.96 16.76 -6.10
CA ASP A 558 64.73 15.72 -7.11
C ASP A 558 65.20 14.34 -6.59
N PRO A 559 64.29 13.38 -6.30
CA PRO A 559 64.66 12.09 -5.74
C PRO A 559 65.46 11.22 -6.72
N ARG A 560 65.49 11.55 -8.02
CA ARG A 560 66.27 10.82 -9.04
C ARG A 560 67.76 11.17 -9.04
N LYS A 561 68.19 12.15 -8.23
CA LYS A 561 69.59 12.58 -8.05
C LYS A 561 70.20 12.19 -6.71
N ARG A 562 69.53 11.32 -5.94
CA ARG A 562 70.01 10.80 -4.65
C ARG A 562 70.72 9.44 -4.75
N PHE A 563 71.02 8.99 -5.97
CA PHE A 563 71.81 7.80 -6.28
C PHE A 563 72.84 8.15 -7.36
#